data_AF-A0A964I066-F1
#
_entry.id   AF-A0A964I066-F1
#
_cell.length_a   1.000
_cell.length_b   1.000
_cell.length_c   1.000
_cell.angle_alpha   90.00
_cell.angle_beta   90.00
_cell.angle_gamma   90.00
#
_symmetry.space_group_name_H-M   'P 1'
#
loop_
_entity.id
_entity.type
_entity.pdbx_description
1 polymer ?
#
loop_
_entity_poly.entity_id
_entity_poly.type
_entity_poly.pdbx_seq_one_letter_code
_entity_poly.pdbx_strand_id
1 'polypeptide(L)'
;MKNGGPKPELIALAALAGAEGLVLIGYALYDVVQAIRIGTTGPVEVSNGPALFIQVLIFLVFGVGLLLIALGWLRAQRWSRSPFLLTQIIALLVGFPLAQNSLGLGHALGIGALVFALVGGVLALTPQVGRAISQGDSKSD
;
A
#
# COMPACT_ATOMS: atom_id res chain seq x y z
N MET A 1 21.25 25.26 14.07
CA MET A 1 20.45 24.06 14.38
C MET A 1 20.08 23.40 13.05
N LYS A 2 20.70 22.28 12.66
CA LYS A 2 20.50 21.67 11.34
C LYS A 2 19.27 20.74 11.41
N ASN A 3 18.18 21.20 10.81
CA ASN A 3 16.84 20.60 10.71
C ASN A 3 16.80 19.08 10.95
N GLY A 4 16.28 18.66 12.10
CA GLY A 4 16.13 17.26 12.51
C GLY A 4 14.93 16.54 11.90
N GLY A 5 14.55 16.88 10.66
CA GLY A 5 13.42 16.26 9.98
C GLY A 5 13.70 14.82 9.53
N PRO A 6 12.65 14.04 9.21
CA PRO A 6 12.81 12.70 8.66
C PRO A 6 13.65 12.73 7.38
N LYS A 7 14.47 11.70 7.19
CA LYS A 7 15.36 11.57 6.04
C LYS A 7 14.54 11.45 4.74
N PRO A 8 15.01 11.99 3.61
CA PRO A 8 14.25 12.02 2.35
C PRO A 8 13.84 10.62 1.88
N GLU A 9 14.66 9.60 2.13
CA GLU A 9 14.35 8.21 1.77
C GLU A 9 13.16 7.67 2.58
N LEU A 10 13.07 8.03 3.87
CA LEU A 10 11.96 7.64 4.74
C LEU A 10 10.68 8.42 4.37
N ILE A 11 10.82 9.69 3.96
CA ILE A 11 9.69 10.47 3.43
C ILE A 11 9.16 9.85 2.15
N ALA A 12 10.04 9.43 1.24
CA ALA A 12 9.64 8.78 -0.01
C ALA A 12 8.89 7.46 0.26
N LEU A 13 9.40 6.62 1.16
CA LEU A 13 8.73 5.38 1.55
C LEU A 13 7.41 5.63 2.28
N ALA A 14 7.35 6.64 3.14
CA ALA A 14 6.12 7.05 3.79
C ALA A 14 5.08 7.55 2.77
N ALA A 15 5.50 8.31 1.76
CA ALA A 15 4.63 8.78 0.70
C ALA A 15 4.11 7.63 -0.16
N LEU A 16 4.95 6.66 -0.51
CA LEU A 16 4.55 5.45 -1.25
C LEU A 16 3.54 4.63 -0.46
N ALA A 17 3.88 4.25 0.79
CA ALA A 17 2.98 3.48 1.66
C ALA A 17 1.67 4.25 1.91
N GLY A 18 1.76 5.57 2.12
CA GLY A 18 0.60 6.43 2.30
C GLY A 18 -0.31 6.44 1.08
N ALA A 19 0.26 6.61 -0.11
CA ALA A 19 -0.49 6.62 -1.37
C ALA A 19 -1.16 5.25 -1.63
N GLU A 20 -0.43 4.15 -1.47
CA GLU A 20 -0.97 2.79 -1.62
C GLU A 20 -2.12 2.54 -0.63
N GLY A 21 -1.94 2.95 0.64
CA GLY A 21 -2.96 2.80 1.67
C GLY A 21 -4.22 3.59 1.38
N LEU A 22 -4.09 4.84 0.92
CA LEU A 22 -5.22 5.67 0.52
C LEU A 22 -5.94 5.12 -0.71
N VAL A 23 -5.20 4.54 -1.68
CA VAL A 23 -5.80 3.89 -2.86
C VAL A 23 -6.65 2.70 -2.44
N LEU A 24 -6.16 1.83 -1.54
CA LEU A 24 -6.94 0.69 -1.05
C LEU A 24 -8.21 1.12 -0.32
N ILE A 25 -8.12 2.12 0.56
CA ILE A 25 -9.29 2.66 1.27
C ILE A 25 -10.27 3.29 0.27
N GLY A 26 -9.77 4.09 -0.68
CA GLY A 26 -10.58 4.70 -1.73
C GLY A 26 -11.30 3.66 -2.59
N TYR A 27 -10.61 2.57 -2.95
CA TYR A 27 -11.17 1.46 -3.71
C TYR A 27 -12.26 0.71 -2.91
N ALA A 28 -12.03 0.45 -1.62
CA ALA A 28 -13.02 -0.15 -0.73
C ALA A 28 -14.30 0.70 -0.64
N LEU A 29 -14.16 2.02 -0.51
CA LEU A 29 -15.31 2.95 -0.47
C LEU A 29 -16.03 3.01 -1.82
N TYR A 30 -15.28 3.00 -2.93
CA TYR A 30 -15.83 2.95 -4.27
C TYR A 30 -16.67 1.69 -4.49
N ASP A 31 -16.18 0.52 -4.09
CA ASP A 31 -16.92 -0.75 -4.22
C ASP A 31 -18.23 -0.73 -3.45
N VAL A 32 -18.25 -0.18 -2.23
CA VAL A 32 -19.48 -0.01 -1.45
C VAL A 32 -20.49 0.89 -2.18
N VAL A 33 -20.03 2.04 -2.70
CA VAL A 33 -20.89 2.97 -3.44
C VAL A 33 -21.44 2.32 -4.70
N GLN A 34 -20.62 1.58 -5.44
CA GLN A 34 -21.03 0.89 -6.66
C GLN A 34 -22.02 -0.24 -6.37
N ALA A 35 -21.78 -1.02 -5.31
CA ALA A 35 -22.69 -2.07 -4.88
C ALA A 35 -24.07 -1.51 -4.48
N ILE A 36 -24.11 -0.34 -3.83
CA ILE A 36 -25.38 0.34 -3.49
C ILE A 36 -26.10 0.85 -4.74
N ARG A 37 -25.37 1.41 -5.71
CA ARG A 37 -25.97 2.06 -6.89
C ARG A 37 -26.42 1.09 -7.98
N ILE A 38 -25.63 0.05 -8.22
CA ILE A 38 -25.75 -0.83 -9.41
C ILE A 38 -25.94 -2.29 -8.98
N GLY A 39 -25.75 -2.61 -7.70
CA GLY A 39 -25.69 -4.00 -7.21
C GLY A 39 -24.30 -4.61 -7.42
N THR A 40 -24.14 -5.85 -7.00
CA THR A 40 -22.92 -6.62 -7.26
C THR A 40 -22.93 -7.11 -8.70
N THR A 41 -21.83 -6.87 -9.42
CA THR A 41 -21.66 -7.31 -10.81
C THR A 41 -20.62 -8.41 -10.89
N GLY A 42 -20.83 -9.43 -11.73
CA GLY A 42 -19.88 -10.53 -11.94
C GLY A 42 -20.46 -11.93 -11.68
N PRO A 43 -19.62 -12.98 -11.70
CA PRO A 43 -20.05 -14.35 -11.43
C PRO A 43 -20.66 -14.50 -10.04
N VAL A 44 -21.72 -15.31 -9.93
CA VAL A 44 -22.52 -15.46 -8.69
C VAL A 44 -21.70 -15.93 -7.49
N GLU A 45 -20.59 -16.63 -7.73
CA GLU A 45 -19.67 -17.15 -6.74
C GLU A 45 -18.95 -16.03 -5.96
N VAL A 46 -18.69 -14.90 -6.62
CA VAL A 46 -17.95 -13.75 -6.05
C VAL A 46 -18.80 -12.49 -5.96
N SER A 47 -19.96 -12.48 -6.62
CA SER A 47 -20.88 -11.34 -6.69
C SER A 47 -22.01 -11.49 -5.67
N ASN A 48 -21.64 -11.53 -4.39
CA ASN A 48 -22.59 -11.65 -3.28
C ASN A 48 -22.17 -10.77 -2.08
N GLY A 49 -23.13 -10.50 -1.19
CA GLY A 49 -22.93 -9.61 -0.03
C GLY A 49 -21.76 -10.03 0.89
N PRO A 50 -21.63 -11.32 1.27
CA PRO A 50 -20.50 -11.79 2.07
C PRO A 50 -19.14 -11.60 1.39
N ALA A 51 -19.01 -11.89 0.10
CA ALA A 51 -17.76 -11.70 -0.65
C ALA A 51 -17.38 -10.21 -0.72
N LEU A 52 -18.34 -9.33 -1.01
CA LEU A 52 -18.14 -7.89 -0.99
C LEU A 52 -17.68 -7.40 0.39
N PHE A 53 -18.33 -7.86 1.46
CA PHE A 53 -17.97 -7.48 2.83
C PHE A 53 -16.52 -7.85 3.17
N ILE A 54 -16.10 -9.08 2.85
CA ILE A 54 -14.74 -9.54 3.10
C ILE A 54 -13.73 -8.75 2.25
N GLN A 55 -14.04 -8.47 0.98
CA GLN A 55 -13.19 -7.64 0.12
C GLN A 55 -12.98 -6.24 0.69
N VAL A 56 -14.06 -5.56 1.08
CA VAL A 56 -14.02 -4.22 1.68
C VAL A 56 -13.21 -4.26 2.99
N LEU A 57 -13.45 -5.25 3.84
CA LEU A 57 -12.72 -5.40 5.10
C LEU A 57 -11.22 -5.59 4.86
N ILE A 58 -10.84 -6.47 3.91
CA ILE A 58 -9.44 -6.70 3.54
C ILE A 58 -8.79 -5.39 3.08
N PHE A 59 -9.41 -4.67 2.15
CA PHE A 59 -8.84 -3.41 1.64
C PHE A 59 -8.72 -2.34 2.71
N LEU A 60 -9.68 -2.23 3.63
CA LEU A 60 -9.58 -1.31 4.76
C LEU A 60 -8.45 -1.71 5.72
N VAL A 61 -8.33 -3.00 6.07
CA VAL A 61 -7.26 -3.47 6.97
C VAL A 61 -5.88 -3.26 6.36
N PHE A 62 -5.69 -3.64 5.09
CA PHE A 62 -4.43 -3.41 4.39
C PHE A 62 -4.15 -1.93 4.19
N GLY A 63 -5.16 -1.14 3.85
CA GLY A 63 -5.05 0.30 3.66
C GLY A 63 -4.63 1.02 4.95
N VAL A 64 -5.31 0.75 6.07
CA VAL A 64 -4.93 1.27 7.38
C VAL A 64 -3.55 0.77 7.80
N GLY A 65 -3.24 -0.51 7.56
CA GLY A 65 -1.91 -1.07 7.82
C GLY A 65 -0.79 -0.31 7.09
N LEU A 66 -1.00 0.03 5.83
CA LEU A 66 -0.07 0.84 5.04
C LEU A 66 0.07 2.28 5.55
N LEU A 67 -1.02 2.90 6.03
CA LEU A 67 -0.93 4.21 6.69
C LEU A 67 -0.14 4.15 8.00
N LEU A 68 -0.29 3.08 8.78
CA LEU A 68 0.51 2.84 9.99
C LEU A 68 1.99 2.61 9.67
N ILE A 69 2.27 1.89 8.59
CA ILE A 69 3.63 1.72 8.05
C ILE A 69 4.21 3.07 7.62
N ALA A 70 3.43 3.90 6.92
CA ALA A 70 3.84 5.26 6.55
C ALA A 70 4.20 6.11 7.78
N LEU A 71 3.37 6.05 8.83
CA LEU A 71 3.67 6.72 10.10
C LEU A 71 4.93 6.15 10.76
N GLY A 72 5.13 4.84 10.70
CA GLY A 72 6.34 4.19 11.19
C GLY A 72 7.60 4.62 10.45
N TRP A 73 7.53 4.79 9.11
CA TRP A 73 8.61 5.37 8.31
C TRP A 73 8.94 6.80 8.72
N LEU A 74 7.93 7.65 8.92
CA LEU A 74 8.13 9.03 9.40
C LEU A 74 8.77 9.08 10.79
N ARG A 75 8.54 8.06 11.62
CA ARG A 75 9.14 7.88 12.94
C ARG A 75 10.47 7.10 12.93
N ALA A 76 11.00 6.79 11.74
CA ALA A 76 12.23 6.01 11.56
C ALA A 76 12.22 4.64 12.31
N GLN A 77 11.06 3.99 12.41
CA GLN A 77 10.91 2.74 13.16
C GLN A 77 11.38 1.52 12.35
N ARG A 78 12.25 0.68 12.93
CA ARG A 78 12.76 -0.56 12.28
C ARG A 78 11.67 -1.53 11.85
N TRP A 79 10.59 -1.62 12.64
CA TRP A 79 9.54 -2.61 12.41
C TRP A 79 8.74 -2.35 11.13
N SER A 80 8.76 -1.13 10.56
CA SER A 80 8.00 -0.78 9.36
C SER A 80 8.52 -1.44 8.09
N ARG A 81 9.79 -1.86 8.08
CA ARG A 81 10.44 -2.42 6.88
C ARG A 81 9.88 -3.79 6.48
N SER A 82 9.80 -4.72 7.42
CA SER A 82 9.32 -6.09 7.15
C SER A 82 7.88 -6.14 6.63
N PRO A 83 6.88 -5.51 7.27
CA PRO A 83 5.51 -5.51 6.77
C PRO A 83 5.37 -4.73 5.46
N PHE A 84 6.16 -3.68 5.23
CA PHE A 84 6.16 -2.96 3.94
C PHE A 84 6.66 -3.85 2.79
N LEU A 85 7.73 -4.62 2.99
CA LEU A 85 8.20 -5.55 1.96
C LEU A 85 7.16 -6.64 1.67
N LEU A 86 6.46 -7.11 2.70
CA LEU A 86 5.37 -8.07 2.53
C LEU A 86 4.23 -7.49 1.68
N THR A 87 3.81 -6.24 1.93
CA THR A 87 2.78 -5.59 1.11
C THR A 87 3.23 -5.45 -0.34
N GLN A 88 4.51 -5.18 -0.61
CA GLN A 88 5.00 -5.10 -1.98
C GLN A 88 4.98 -6.45 -2.70
N ILE A 89 5.33 -7.55 -2.02
CA ILE A 89 5.23 -8.89 -2.62
C ILE A 89 3.77 -9.22 -2.96
N ILE A 90 2.83 -8.91 -2.05
CA ILE A 90 1.40 -9.11 -2.28
C ILE A 90 0.91 -8.23 -3.44
N ALA A 91 1.33 -6.97 -3.49
CA ALA A 91 0.98 -6.04 -4.57
C ALA A 91 1.50 -6.52 -5.93
N LEU A 92 2.69 -7.13 -5.98
CA LEU A 92 3.17 -7.78 -7.21
C LEU A 92 2.31 -8.98 -7.60
N LEU A 93 1.98 -9.84 -6.64
CA LEU A 93 1.18 -11.04 -6.87
C LEU A 93 -0.24 -10.72 -7.36
N VAL A 94 -0.87 -9.69 -6.79
CA VAL A 94 -2.24 -9.27 -7.12
C VAL A 94 -2.27 -8.33 -8.33
N GLY A 95 -1.28 -7.44 -8.44
CA GLY A 95 -1.16 -6.46 -9.51
C GLY A 95 -0.91 -7.12 -10.87
N PHE A 96 -0.22 -8.26 -10.92
CA PHE A 96 0.10 -8.93 -12.17
C PHE A 96 -1.13 -9.45 -12.93
N PRO A 97 -2.03 -10.27 -12.33
CA PRO A 97 -3.30 -10.63 -12.98
C PRO A 97 -4.16 -9.41 -13.32
N LEU A 98 -4.18 -8.40 -12.45
CA LEU A 98 -4.95 -7.17 -12.68
C LEU A 98 -4.46 -6.40 -13.91
N ALA A 99 -3.13 -6.36 -14.13
CA ALA A 99 -2.51 -5.79 -15.30
C ALA A 99 -2.75 -6.60 -16.58
N GLN A 100 -3.21 -7.86 -16.48
CA GLN A 100 -3.57 -8.67 -17.66
C GLN A 100 -5.02 -8.48 -18.11
N ASN A 101 -5.86 -7.78 -17.34
CA ASN A 101 -7.22 -7.46 -17.77
C ASN A 101 -7.20 -6.66 -19.09
N SER A 102 -8.17 -6.94 -19.96
CA SER A 102 -8.35 -6.22 -21.22
C SER A 102 -8.56 -4.72 -20.97
N LEU A 103 -8.01 -3.89 -21.88
CA LEU A 103 -7.95 -2.43 -21.83
C LEU A 103 -9.07 -1.78 -21.00
N GLY A 104 -8.71 -1.13 -19.89
CA GLY A 104 -9.65 -0.50 -18.97
C GLY A 104 -8.99 -0.02 -17.67
N LEU A 105 -9.79 0.51 -16.76
CA LEU A 105 -9.31 1.07 -15.48
C LEU A 105 -8.55 0.03 -14.64
N GLY A 106 -8.98 -1.24 -14.66
CA GLY A 106 -8.29 -2.34 -13.99
C GLY A 106 -6.86 -2.56 -14.50
N HIS A 107 -6.64 -2.50 -15.82
CA HIS A 107 -5.30 -2.64 -16.42
C HIS A 107 -4.35 -1.53 -15.94
N ALA A 108 -4.81 -0.27 -15.93
CA ALA A 108 -4.01 0.86 -15.48
C ALA A 108 -3.68 0.77 -13.97
N LEU A 109 -4.65 0.37 -13.14
CA LEU A 109 -4.42 0.14 -11.70
C LEU A 109 -3.43 -1.01 -11.47
N GLY A 110 -3.52 -2.09 -12.24
CA GLY A 110 -2.58 -3.22 -12.16
C GLY A 110 -1.15 -2.79 -12.48
N ILE A 111 -0.93 -2.06 -13.58
CA ILE A 111 0.39 -1.51 -13.94
C ILE A 111 0.89 -0.56 -12.84
N GLY A 112 0.03 0.34 -12.36
CA GLY A 112 0.37 1.26 -11.28
C GLY A 112 0.84 0.53 -10.02
N ALA A 113 0.08 -0.47 -9.58
CA ALA A 113 0.44 -1.29 -8.43
C ALA A 113 1.78 -2.01 -8.61
N LEU A 114 2.04 -2.58 -9.80
CA LEU A 114 3.32 -3.23 -10.10
C LEU A 114 4.50 -2.25 -10.03
N VAL A 115 4.34 -1.06 -10.62
CA VAL A 115 5.40 -0.04 -10.61
C VAL A 115 5.68 0.44 -9.19
N PHE A 116 4.63 0.77 -8.42
CA PHE A 116 4.77 1.19 -7.03
C PHE A 116 5.44 0.10 -6.19
N ALA A 117 5.06 -1.17 -6.39
CA ALA A 117 5.61 -2.27 -5.63
C ALA A 117 7.08 -2.56 -5.94
N LEU A 118 7.47 -2.46 -7.21
CA LEU A 118 8.88 -2.57 -7.59
C LEU A 118 9.70 -1.41 -7.03
N VAL A 119 9.23 -0.17 -7.21
CA VAL A 119 9.95 1.03 -6.75
C VAL A 119 10.07 1.03 -5.23
N GLY A 120 8.96 0.84 -4.51
CA GLY A 120 8.92 0.78 -3.06
C GLY A 120 9.77 -0.36 -2.52
N GLY A 121 9.63 -1.57 -3.08
CA GLY A 121 10.41 -2.74 -2.69
C GLY A 121 11.92 -2.52 -2.85
N VAL A 122 12.36 -2.02 -4.00
CA VAL A 122 13.78 -1.71 -4.25
C VAL A 122 14.29 -0.63 -3.30
N LEU A 123 13.55 0.47 -3.14
CA LEU A 123 13.93 1.56 -2.24
C LEU A 123 14.09 1.06 -0.80
N ALA A 124 13.14 0.27 -0.30
CA ALA A 124 13.16 -0.30 1.05
C ALA A 124 14.32 -1.28 1.28
N LEU A 125 14.88 -1.87 0.23
CA LEU A 125 16.05 -2.76 0.31
C LEU A 125 17.39 -2.00 0.29
N THR A 126 17.40 -0.73 -0.08
CA THR A 126 18.66 0.04 -0.17
C THR A 126 19.36 0.19 1.19
N PRO A 127 20.70 0.24 1.21
CA PRO A 127 21.46 0.45 2.44
C PRO A 127 21.24 1.84 3.04
N GLN A 128 20.79 2.81 2.24
CA GLN A 128 20.47 4.18 2.68
C GLN A 128 19.33 4.18 3.69
N VAL A 129 18.29 3.37 3.47
CA VAL A 129 17.16 3.23 4.39
C VAL A 129 17.60 2.61 5.71
N GLY A 130 18.47 1.59 5.68
CA GLY A 130 19.03 0.98 6.90
C GLY A 130 19.81 1.99 7.74
N ARG A 131 20.63 2.83 7.10
CA ARG A 131 21.36 3.93 7.77
C ARG A 131 20.40 4.99 8.30
N ALA A 132 19.36 5.35 7.54
CA ALA A 132 18.38 6.36 7.94
C ALA A 132 17.60 5.93 9.19
N ILE A 133 17.20 4.66 9.28
CA ILE A 133 16.57 4.10 10.47
C ILE A 133 17.52 4.13 11.68
N SER A 134 18.76 3.63 11.51
CA SER A 134 19.74 3.60 12.61
C SER A 134 20.07 4.98 13.17
N GLN A 135 20.06 6.02 12.34
CA GLN A 135 20.25 7.41 12.77
C GLN A 135 19.02 7.99 13.49
N GLY A 136 17.83 7.44 13.24
CA GLY A 136 16.61 7.80 13.95
C GLY A 136 16.61 7.29 15.38
N ASP A 137 16.93 6.00 15.58
CA ASP A 137 16.97 5.38 16.91
C ASP A 137 17.97 6.07 17.85
N SER A 138 19.15 6.43 17.34
CA SER A 138 20.18 7.14 18.13
C SER A 138 19.74 8.51 18.66
N LYS A 139 18.64 9.08 18.15
CA LYS A 139 18.09 10.37 18.63
C LYS A 139 16.96 10.22 19.64
N SER A 140 16.42 9.00 19.81
CA SER A 140 15.36 8.72 20.78
C SER A 140 15.87 8.25 22.14
N ASP A 141 17.16 7.94 22.24
CA ASP A 141 17.90 7.65 23.48
C ASP A 141 18.46 8.92 24.11
#